data_AF-A0AB36HVK9-F1
#
_entry.id   AF-A0AB36HVK9-F1
#
_cell.length_a   1.000
_cell.length_b   1.000
_cell.length_c   1.000
_cell.angle_alpha   90.00
_cell.angle_beta   90.00
_cell.angle_gamma   90.00
#
_symmetry.space_group_name_H-M   'P 1'
#
loop_
_entity.id
_entity.type
_entity.pdbx_description
1 polymer ?
#
loop_
_entity_poly.entity_id
_entity_poly.type
_entity_poly.pdbx_seq_one_letter_code
_entity_poly.pdbx_strand_id
1 'polypeptide(L)'
;MAERSPWGNFPAVIRNGDLGELQQQPEYTLAKAGDTDAAHDLAERLLRNGTIDQIRNIIGNDQPRIVPVLAEEASGHNKIPLAMAFEVGKRLGLDVDVSIFQTERVARTGEGADYRLAFNPSFDGPVKKGGKYLVFDDTLTMGGTIASLRGFLENRGGNVIAAAVMTAHLGALNIAVKPSMLEAIDQKHGSAMNDFWKETFGYGIDQLTQGEAGHLRKSPSVDAIRTRIIEARYAVFSQAHARKSSAERSQLDPEQTERVTPEIPRPLASYHQALKKLEIISAPRHEVLVAQCKLAIAEEFYNSGRLDVPGAHSAEIREQAHEEALLLMAQSGHESAVSPLSKPKQRIDNVIKKQTGPKLDM
;
A
#
# COMPACT_ATOMS: atom_id res chain seq x y z
N MET A 1 -2.77 -12.26 20.05
CA MET A 1 -4.11 -12.22 19.43
C MET A 1 -4.36 -10.78 19.01
N ALA A 2 -5.09 -10.52 17.92
CA ALA A 2 -5.32 -9.14 17.52
C ALA A 2 -6.18 -8.40 18.52
N GLU A 3 -5.81 -7.16 18.82
CA GLU A 3 -6.44 -6.36 19.85
C GLU A 3 -7.32 -5.30 19.23
N ARG A 4 -8.49 -5.06 19.83
CA ARG A 4 -9.38 -3.96 19.49
C ARG A 4 -9.69 -3.15 20.74
N SER A 5 -10.17 -1.94 20.54
CA SER A 5 -10.66 -1.06 21.61
C SER A 5 -11.91 -0.30 21.14
N PRO A 6 -12.84 0.03 22.05
CA PRO A 6 -14.03 0.81 21.71
C PRO A 6 -13.69 2.10 20.95
N TRP A 7 -14.44 2.43 19.89
CA TRP A 7 -14.10 3.58 19.03
C TRP A 7 -14.27 4.94 19.71
N GLY A 8 -15.29 5.10 20.57
CA GLY A 8 -15.64 6.42 21.12
C GLY A 8 -15.83 7.45 19.99
N ASN A 9 -15.26 8.64 20.17
CA ASN A 9 -15.32 9.75 19.20
C ASN A 9 -14.10 9.79 18.26
N PHE A 10 -13.56 8.64 17.86
CA PHE A 10 -12.38 8.60 16.99
C PHE A 10 -12.65 9.35 15.66
N PRO A 11 -11.77 10.29 15.25
CA PRO A 11 -12.03 11.12 14.09
C PRO A 11 -11.93 10.32 12.79
N ALA A 12 -12.38 10.95 11.69
CA ALA A 12 -12.10 10.43 10.36
C ALA A 12 -10.58 10.35 10.13
N VAL A 13 -10.13 9.29 9.46
CA VAL A 13 -8.73 9.11 9.10
C VAL A 13 -8.31 10.21 8.12
N ILE A 14 -7.17 10.82 8.41
CA ILE A 14 -6.58 11.88 7.58
C ILE A 14 -6.03 11.23 6.32
N ARG A 15 -6.43 11.75 5.17
CA ARG A 15 -6.04 11.21 3.87
C ARG A 15 -5.15 12.20 3.14
N ASN A 16 -3.96 11.74 2.73
CA ASN A 16 -3.12 12.53 1.86
C ASN A 16 -3.60 12.51 0.40
N GLY A 17 -3.80 11.32 -0.19
CA GLY A 17 -4.05 11.10 -1.61
C GLY A 17 -5.24 10.17 -1.93
N ASP A 18 -5.59 10.11 -3.22
CA ASP A 18 -6.63 9.20 -3.71
C ASP A 18 -6.15 7.75 -3.76
N LEU A 19 -7.07 6.80 -3.60
CA LEU A 19 -6.73 5.38 -3.74
C LEU A 19 -6.20 5.11 -5.15
N GLY A 20 -5.05 4.44 -5.26
CA GLY A 20 -4.40 4.16 -6.55
C GLY A 20 -3.27 5.15 -6.90
N GLU A 21 -3.22 6.31 -6.25
CA GLU A 21 -2.27 7.39 -6.58
C GLU A 21 -0.82 7.00 -6.26
N LEU A 22 -0.61 6.17 -5.22
CA LEU A 22 0.71 5.61 -4.88
C LEU A 22 1.23 4.68 -5.98
N GLN A 23 0.38 3.80 -6.52
CA GLN A 23 0.75 2.80 -7.53
C GLN A 23 1.20 3.42 -8.87
N GLN A 24 0.93 4.70 -9.08
CA GLN A 24 1.34 5.45 -10.25
C GLN A 24 2.72 6.09 -10.09
N GLN A 25 3.34 5.98 -8.90
CA GLN A 25 4.62 6.60 -8.63
C GLN A 25 5.79 5.69 -9.01
N PRO A 26 6.86 6.27 -9.58
CA PRO A 26 8.03 5.51 -10.00
C PRO A 26 8.78 4.85 -8.84
N GLU A 27 8.63 5.37 -7.62
CA GLU A 27 9.26 4.81 -6.42
C GLU A 27 8.43 3.69 -5.76
N TYR A 28 7.18 3.47 -6.18
CA TYR A 28 6.21 2.70 -5.43
C TYR A 28 6.66 1.27 -5.15
N THR A 29 7.11 0.54 -6.18
CA THR A 29 7.46 -0.87 -6.02
C THR A 29 8.70 -1.02 -5.15
N LEU A 30 9.71 -0.17 -5.32
CA LEU A 30 10.91 -0.16 -4.48
C LEU A 30 10.60 0.21 -3.03
N ALA A 31 9.81 1.25 -2.80
CA ALA A 31 9.40 1.69 -1.47
C ALA A 31 8.62 0.59 -0.73
N LYS A 32 7.72 -0.11 -1.44
CA LYS A 32 7.01 -1.27 -0.92
C LYS A 32 7.93 -2.46 -0.63
N ALA A 33 8.97 -2.65 -1.44
CA ALA A 33 9.95 -3.72 -1.29
C ALA A 33 11.07 -3.41 -0.27
N GLY A 34 11.00 -2.30 0.47
CA GLY A 34 11.95 -2.03 1.55
C GLY A 34 13.00 -0.96 1.26
N ASP A 35 12.98 -0.36 0.07
CA ASP A 35 13.93 0.68 -0.29
C ASP A 35 13.61 2.00 0.42
N THR A 36 14.56 2.46 1.24
CA THR A 36 14.34 3.61 2.14
C THR A 36 14.44 4.94 1.39
N ASP A 37 15.34 5.03 0.41
CA ASP A 37 15.50 6.24 -0.40
C ASP A 37 14.28 6.44 -1.28
N ALA A 38 13.80 5.37 -1.95
CA ALA A 38 12.58 5.43 -2.76
C ALA A 38 11.36 5.84 -1.91
N ALA A 39 11.23 5.32 -0.68
CA ALA A 39 10.13 5.70 0.20
C ALA A 39 10.22 7.16 0.69
N HIS A 40 11.44 7.64 0.98
CA HIS A 40 11.67 9.04 1.33
C HIS A 40 11.31 9.97 0.18
N ASP A 41 11.83 9.70 -1.03
CA ASP A 41 11.52 10.42 -2.26
C ASP A 41 10.00 10.52 -2.48
N LEU A 42 9.30 9.39 -2.32
CA LEU A 42 7.86 9.31 -2.46
C LEU A 42 7.12 10.17 -1.42
N ALA A 43 7.52 10.09 -0.15
CA ALA A 43 6.88 10.82 0.94
C ALA A 43 7.13 12.33 0.83
N GLU A 44 8.36 12.74 0.56
CA GLU A 44 8.74 14.14 0.40
C GLU A 44 7.92 14.82 -0.71
N ARG A 45 7.78 14.13 -1.85
CA ARG A 45 7.11 14.66 -3.05
C ARG A 45 5.59 14.65 -2.93
N LEU A 46 5.00 13.59 -2.37
CA LEU A 46 3.54 13.42 -2.36
C LEU A 46 2.84 14.01 -1.14
N LEU A 47 3.54 14.26 -0.04
CA LEU A 47 2.90 14.73 1.19
C LEU A 47 2.45 16.18 1.08
N ARG A 48 1.14 16.37 1.02
CA ARG A 48 0.48 17.66 0.78
C ARG A 48 0.46 18.53 2.03
N ASN A 49 0.61 19.84 1.85
CA ASN A 49 0.49 20.80 2.96
C ASN A 49 -0.87 20.73 3.66
N GLY A 50 -1.96 20.51 2.91
CA GLY A 50 -3.28 20.32 3.51
C GLY A 50 -3.38 19.13 4.46
N THR A 51 -2.60 18.06 4.23
CA THR A 51 -2.48 16.92 5.15
C THR A 51 -1.78 17.35 6.44
N ILE A 52 -0.69 18.10 6.33
CA ILE A 52 0.05 18.65 7.48
C ILE A 52 -0.84 19.57 8.31
N ASP A 53 -1.63 20.43 7.65
CA ASP A 53 -2.53 21.36 8.32
C ASP A 53 -3.66 20.64 9.06
N GLN A 54 -4.23 19.58 8.48
CA GLN A 54 -5.22 18.74 9.16
C GLN A 54 -4.65 18.06 10.40
N ILE A 55 -3.43 17.50 10.30
CA ILE A 55 -2.75 16.91 11.46
C ILE A 55 -2.51 17.99 12.52
N ARG A 56 -1.98 19.15 12.14
CA ARG A 56 -1.72 20.28 13.07
C ARG A 56 -3.00 20.71 13.80
N ASN A 57 -4.12 20.81 13.08
CA ASN A 57 -5.41 21.21 13.67
C ASN A 57 -5.93 20.19 14.68
N ILE A 58 -5.73 18.89 14.43
CA ILE A 58 -6.17 17.82 15.34
C ILE A 58 -5.31 17.78 16.60
N ILE A 59 -3.98 17.90 16.47
CA ILE A 59 -3.07 17.82 17.61
C ILE A 59 -3.06 19.10 18.46
N GLY A 60 -3.37 20.26 17.86
CA GLY A 60 -3.29 21.54 18.56
C GLY A 60 -1.87 21.78 19.11
N ASN A 61 -1.78 21.94 20.44
CA ASN A 61 -0.50 22.12 21.15
C ASN A 61 0.08 20.81 21.70
N ASP A 62 -0.60 19.68 21.50
CA ASP A 62 -0.10 18.39 21.95
C ASP A 62 1.14 17.97 21.16
N GLN A 63 1.99 17.16 21.80
CA GLN A 63 3.18 16.55 21.22
C GLN A 63 3.01 15.02 21.18
N PRO A 64 2.09 14.50 20.35
CA PRO A 64 1.89 13.06 20.22
C PRO A 64 3.08 12.40 19.54
N ARG A 65 3.28 11.11 19.81
CA ARG A 65 4.26 10.29 19.11
C ARG A 65 3.62 9.67 17.87
N ILE A 66 4.30 9.74 16.72
CA ILE A 66 3.86 9.11 15.48
C ILE A 66 4.28 7.64 15.49
N VAL A 67 3.35 6.72 15.28
CA VAL A 67 3.59 5.27 15.21
C VAL A 67 3.24 4.80 13.78
N PRO A 68 4.23 4.61 12.90
CA PRO A 68 4.01 3.99 11.61
C PRO A 68 3.72 2.51 11.75
N VAL A 69 2.88 1.97 10.87
CA VAL A 69 2.70 0.53 10.71
C VAL A 69 3.98 -0.05 10.11
N LEU A 70 4.76 -0.74 10.93
CA LEU A 70 5.96 -1.45 10.52
C LEU A 70 5.63 -2.93 10.37
N ALA A 71 5.56 -3.43 9.13
CA ALA A 71 5.25 -4.83 8.85
C ALA A 71 6.33 -5.48 7.98
N GLU A 72 6.53 -6.78 8.19
CA GLU A 72 7.32 -7.64 7.32
C GLU A 72 6.46 -8.03 6.09
N GLU A 73 6.90 -7.71 4.87
CA GLU A 73 6.27 -8.16 3.62
C GLU A 73 7.17 -9.16 2.89
N ALA A 74 6.60 -9.97 2.00
CA ALA A 74 7.33 -11.04 1.29
C ALA A 74 8.49 -10.51 0.42
N SER A 75 8.44 -9.24 0.01
CA SER A 75 9.47 -8.54 -0.76
C SER A 75 10.40 -7.66 0.09
N GLY A 76 10.17 -7.54 1.41
CA GLY A 76 10.89 -6.62 2.30
C GLY A 76 9.95 -5.82 3.21
N HIS A 77 10.49 -4.94 4.04
CA HIS A 77 9.69 -4.14 4.97
C HIS A 77 9.12 -2.91 4.26
N ASN A 78 7.82 -2.87 3.93
CA ASN A 78 7.19 -1.69 3.34
C ASN A 78 7.57 -0.40 4.10
N LYS A 79 8.29 0.51 3.42
CA LYS A 79 8.85 1.72 4.03
C LYS A 79 7.95 2.95 3.91
N ILE A 80 6.85 2.87 3.17
CA ILE A 80 5.97 4.03 2.93
C ILE A 80 5.40 4.62 4.23
N PRO A 81 4.85 3.83 5.19
CA PRO A 81 4.34 4.38 6.45
C PRO A 81 5.42 5.09 7.26
N LEU A 82 6.63 4.51 7.27
CA LEU A 82 7.78 5.04 8.00
C LEU A 82 8.28 6.36 7.41
N ALA A 83 8.40 6.43 6.07
CA ALA A 83 8.81 7.65 5.39
C ALA A 83 7.80 8.79 5.59
N MET A 84 6.50 8.49 5.51
CA MET A 84 5.44 9.45 5.85
C MET A 84 5.58 9.96 7.28
N ALA A 85 5.82 9.06 8.25
CA ALA A 85 5.96 9.42 9.66
C ALA A 85 7.15 10.36 9.89
N PHE A 86 8.31 10.07 9.31
CA PHE A 86 9.49 10.94 9.43
C PHE A 86 9.30 12.30 8.75
N GLU A 87 8.66 12.34 7.58
CA GLU A 87 8.44 13.61 6.89
C GLU A 87 7.43 14.50 7.65
N VAL A 88 6.35 13.93 8.19
CA VAL A 88 5.44 14.68 9.08
C VAL A 88 6.17 15.08 10.37
N GLY A 89 6.92 14.17 10.99
CA GLY A 89 7.68 14.43 12.20
C GLY A 89 8.64 15.60 12.03
N LYS A 90 9.38 15.64 10.92
CA LYS A 90 10.26 16.75 10.54
C LYS A 90 9.50 18.07 10.38
N ARG A 91 8.34 18.07 9.69
CA ARG A 91 7.55 19.29 9.42
C ARG A 91 6.82 19.84 10.66
N LEU A 92 6.49 18.98 11.63
CA LEU A 92 5.72 19.35 12.82
C LEU A 92 6.51 19.30 14.13
N GLY A 93 7.77 18.84 14.10
CA GLY A 93 8.59 18.66 15.31
C GLY A 93 8.11 17.52 16.21
N LEU A 94 7.53 16.46 15.64
CA LEU A 94 7.00 15.31 16.39
C LEU A 94 7.97 14.12 16.37
N ASP A 95 8.03 13.39 17.49
CA ASP A 95 8.81 12.16 17.61
C ASP A 95 8.14 11.00 16.86
N VAL A 96 8.95 10.17 16.19
CA VAL A 96 8.51 8.93 15.54
C VAL A 96 8.89 7.72 16.40
N ASP A 97 7.92 6.90 16.79
CA ASP A 97 8.14 5.61 17.45
C ASP A 97 8.38 4.50 16.44
N VAL A 98 9.60 3.99 16.37
CA VAL A 98 9.92 2.80 15.55
C VAL A 98 10.05 1.53 16.40
N SER A 99 9.80 1.61 17.70
CA SER A 99 9.89 0.46 18.61
C SER A 99 8.63 -0.38 18.67
N ILE A 100 7.52 0.10 18.10
CA ILE A 100 6.27 -0.63 17.96
C ILE A 100 6.17 -1.18 16.54
N PHE A 101 6.01 -2.49 16.41
CA PHE A 101 6.03 -3.19 15.13
C PHE A 101 4.95 -4.27 15.07
N GLN A 102 4.55 -4.61 13.85
CA GLN A 102 3.58 -5.67 13.60
C GLN A 102 4.28 -7.04 13.80
N THR A 103 3.75 -7.87 14.69
CA THR A 103 4.23 -9.25 14.87
C THR A 103 3.80 -10.13 13.69
N GLU A 104 4.61 -11.16 13.40
CA GLU A 104 4.60 -12.04 12.22
C GLU A 104 3.33 -12.01 11.37
N ARG A 105 3.50 -11.71 10.07
CA ARG A 105 2.49 -12.06 9.07
C ARG A 105 2.68 -13.53 8.70
N VAL A 106 1.69 -14.37 8.99
CA VAL A 106 1.58 -15.65 8.27
C VAL A 106 1.50 -15.32 6.79
N ALA A 107 2.50 -15.77 6.02
CA ALA A 107 2.81 -15.30 4.68
C ALA A 107 1.55 -14.96 3.84
N ARG A 108 1.52 -13.73 3.30
CA ARG A 108 0.46 -13.28 2.40
C ARG A 108 0.43 -14.17 1.16
N THR A 109 -0.68 -14.85 0.95
CA THR A 109 -1.10 -15.32 -0.37
C THR A 109 -2.56 -14.98 -0.68
N GLY A 110 -3.21 -14.16 0.16
CA GLY A 110 -4.55 -13.62 -0.10
C GLY A 110 -4.61 -12.13 0.22
N GLU A 111 -4.68 -11.28 -0.80
CA GLU A 111 -4.89 -9.83 -0.63
C GLU A 111 -6.36 -9.45 -0.43
N GLY A 112 -7.26 -10.44 -0.56
CA GLY A 112 -8.70 -10.28 -0.56
C GLY A 112 -9.31 -9.97 0.81
N ALA A 113 -10.55 -9.48 0.77
CA ALA A 113 -11.28 -9.06 1.95
C ALA A 113 -11.46 -10.19 2.99
N ASP A 114 -11.67 -11.43 2.54
CA ASP A 114 -11.88 -12.57 3.44
C ASP A 114 -10.63 -12.90 4.25
N TYR A 115 -9.44 -12.82 3.64
CA TYR A 115 -8.18 -12.95 4.36
C TYR A 115 -8.03 -11.83 5.41
N ARG A 116 -8.34 -10.59 5.03
CA ARG A 116 -8.25 -9.43 5.94
C ARG A 116 -9.23 -9.50 7.12
N LEU A 117 -10.39 -10.15 6.93
CA LEU A 117 -11.35 -10.43 8.00
C LEU A 117 -10.90 -11.59 8.89
N ALA A 118 -10.30 -12.63 8.31
CA ALA A 118 -9.89 -13.82 9.04
C ALA A 118 -8.60 -13.61 9.87
N PHE A 119 -7.72 -12.71 9.39
CA PHE A 119 -6.40 -12.43 9.94
C PHE A 119 -6.23 -10.95 10.26
N ASN A 120 -6.45 -10.63 11.54
CA ASN A 120 -6.16 -9.32 12.07
C ASN A 120 -4.69 -9.24 12.48
N PRO A 121 -3.98 -8.15 12.15
CA PRO A 121 -2.59 -7.98 12.57
C PRO A 121 -2.49 -7.85 14.09
N SER A 122 -1.39 -8.34 14.63
CA SER A 122 -0.98 -8.16 16.03
C SER A 122 0.27 -7.29 16.06
N PHE A 123 0.51 -6.65 17.20
CA PHE A 123 1.60 -5.70 17.37
C PHE A 123 2.32 -6.00 18.69
N ASP A 124 3.58 -5.59 18.76
CA ASP A 124 4.41 -5.64 19.96
C ASP A 124 5.31 -4.40 20.05
N GLY A 125 5.87 -4.15 21.22
CA GLY A 125 6.68 -2.99 21.53
C GLY A 125 6.21 -2.22 22.77
N PRO A 126 7.04 -1.30 23.28
CA PRO A 126 6.73 -0.56 24.49
C PRO A 126 5.69 0.55 24.23
N VAL A 127 4.65 0.62 25.07
CA VAL A 127 3.65 1.70 25.05
C VAL A 127 3.76 2.54 26.32
N LYS A 128 3.82 3.86 26.16
CA LYS A 128 3.85 4.83 27.26
C LYS A 128 2.42 5.09 27.73
N LYS A 129 2.11 4.67 28.96
CA LYS A 129 0.83 4.97 29.62
C LYS A 129 0.60 6.47 29.70
N GLY A 130 -0.60 6.92 29.33
CA GLY A 130 -0.98 8.32 29.20
C GLY A 130 -0.37 9.04 27.98
N GLY A 131 0.40 8.35 27.14
CA GLY A 131 0.98 8.91 25.92
C GLY A 131 -0.08 9.13 24.84
N LYS A 132 0.05 10.23 24.09
CA LYS A 132 -0.77 10.52 22.91
C LYS A 132 -0.07 10.02 21.66
N TYR A 133 -0.82 9.44 20.74
CA TYR A 133 -0.31 8.74 19.57
C TYR A 133 -1.04 9.12 18.29
N LEU A 134 -0.29 9.26 17.21
CA LEU A 134 -0.79 9.28 15.84
C LEU A 134 -0.42 7.97 15.15
N VAL A 135 -1.36 7.31 14.47
CA VAL A 135 -1.09 6.04 13.78
C VAL A 135 -1.03 6.23 12.26
N PHE A 136 0.07 5.81 11.63
CA PHE A 136 0.33 6.06 10.21
C PHE A 136 0.39 4.75 9.42
N ASP A 137 -0.28 4.68 8.27
CA ASP A 137 -0.21 3.54 7.34
C ASP A 137 -0.10 4.04 5.88
N ASP A 138 0.17 3.15 4.94
CA ASP A 138 0.29 3.54 3.52
C ASP A 138 -1.08 3.75 2.88
N THR A 139 -1.96 2.76 3.01
CA THR A 139 -3.24 2.71 2.32
C THR A 139 -4.35 2.23 3.24
N LEU A 140 -5.37 3.06 3.44
CA LEU A 140 -6.59 2.64 4.11
C LEU A 140 -7.50 1.89 3.14
N THR A 141 -7.61 0.57 3.37
CA THR A 141 -8.56 -0.32 2.68
C THR A 141 -9.76 -0.60 3.58
N MET A 142 -9.76 -1.73 4.29
CA MET A 142 -10.80 -2.05 5.29
C MET A 142 -10.54 -1.38 6.63
N GLY A 143 -9.28 -1.04 6.94
CA GLY A 143 -8.89 -0.36 8.19
C GLY A 143 -8.50 -1.31 9.33
N GLY A 144 -8.52 -2.62 9.11
CA GLY A 144 -8.17 -3.60 10.14
C GLY A 144 -6.78 -3.39 10.76
N THR A 145 -5.80 -2.93 9.99
CA THR A 145 -4.45 -2.61 10.49
C THR A 145 -4.47 -1.47 11.51
N ILE A 146 -5.04 -0.32 11.13
CA ILE A 146 -5.16 0.86 11.99
C ILE A 146 -5.97 0.53 13.25
N ALA A 147 -7.08 -0.17 13.10
CA ALA A 147 -7.92 -0.58 14.22
C ALA A 147 -7.18 -1.52 15.20
N SER A 148 -6.32 -2.40 14.69
CA SER A 148 -5.52 -3.31 15.52
C SER A 148 -4.40 -2.59 16.26
N LEU A 149 -3.67 -1.71 15.57
CA LEU A 149 -2.60 -0.91 16.19
C LEU A 149 -3.19 0.03 17.24
N ARG A 150 -4.34 0.65 16.95
CA ARG A 150 -5.09 1.42 17.93
C ARG A 150 -5.47 0.59 19.13
N GLY A 151 -6.05 -0.60 18.93
CA GLY A 151 -6.40 -1.51 20.01
C GLY A 151 -5.20 -1.83 20.90
N PHE A 152 -4.06 -2.19 20.30
CA PHE A 152 -2.81 -2.48 20.99
C PHE A 152 -2.32 -1.30 21.86
N LEU A 153 -2.34 -0.08 21.32
CA LEU A 153 -1.93 1.14 22.02
C LEU A 153 -2.87 1.49 23.18
N GLU A 154 -4.18 1.52 22.92
CA GLU A 154 -5.21 1.92 23.89
C GLU A 154 -5.29 0.92 25.06
N ASN A 155 -5.21 -0.39 24.77
CA ASN A 155 -5.27 -1.44 25.80
C ASN A 155 -4.03 -1.45 26.73
N ARG A 156 -2.96 -0.74 26.34
CA ARG A 156 -1.76 -0.51 27.17
C ARG A 156 -1.75 0.89 27.81
N GLY A 157 -2.88 1.59 27.76
CA GLY A 157 -3.07 2.90 28.37
C GLY A 157 -2.48 4.06 27.55
N GLY A 158 -2.14 3.84 26.29
CA GLY A 158 -1.94 4.93 25.33
C GLY A 158 -3.27 5.56 24.91
N ASN A 159 -3.21 6.67 24.20
CA ASN A 159 -4.36 7.36 23.63
C ASN A 159 -4.07 7.70 22.16
N VAL A 160 -4.81 7.09 21.23
CA VAL A 160 -4.66 7.35 19.80
C VAL A 160 -5.62 8.46 19.40
N ILE A 161 -5.07 9.64 19.11
CA ILE A 161 -5.87 10.84 18.83
C ILE A 161 -6.34 10.91 17.37
N ALA A 162 -5.56 10.35 16.45
CA ALA A 162 -5.92 10.25 15.03
C ALA A 162 -5.06 9.22 14.29
N ALA A 163 -5.49 8.90 13.08
CA ALA A 163 -4.70 8.14 12.13
C ALA A 163 -4.58 8.91 10.81
N ALA A 164 -3.48 8.67 10.08
CA ALA A 164 -3.23 9.26 8.77
C ALA A 164 -2.72 8.20 7.79
N VAL A 165 -3.08 8.35 6.52
CA VAL A 165 -2.61 7.46 5.45
C VAL A 165 -2.19 8.21 4.21
N MET A 166 -1.25 7.64 3.46
CA MET A 166 -0.85 8.19 2.17
C MET A 166 -2.01 8.13 1.16
N THR A 167 -2.78 7.05 1.11
CA THR A 167 -3.96 6.96 0.22
C THR A 167 -5.17 6.27 0.84
N ALA A 168 -6.36 6.67 0.39
CA ALA A 168 -7.61 6.01 0.78
C ALA A 168 -8.74 6.33 -0.21
N HIS A 169 -9.78 5.51 -0.23
CA HIS A 169 -11.06 5.91 -0.80
C HIS A 169 -11.77 6.87 0.17
N LEU A 170 -12.38 7.96 -0.31
CA LEU A 170 -13.09 8.94 0.53
C LEU A 170 -14.17 8.30 1.41
N GLY A 171 -14.86 7.29 0.89
CA GLY A 171 -15.88 6.54 1.64
C GLY A 171 -15.34 5.70 2.81
N ALA A 172 -14.03 5.50 2.92
CA ALA A 172 -13.41 4.67 3.96
C ALA A 172 -12.89 5.49 5.17
N LEU A 173 -12.86 6.82 5.08
CA LEU A 173 -12.22 7.68 6.10
C LEU A 173 -12.91 7.61 7.47
N ASN A 174 -14.23 7.45 7.48
CA ASN A 174 -14.97 7.16 8.69
C ASN A 174 -14.78 5.69 9.06
N ILE A 175 -13.66 5.40 9.73
CA ILE A 175 -13.21 4.04 10.03
C ILE A 175 -14.04 3.37 11.12
N ALA A 176 -14.57 4.13 12.09
CA ALA A 176 -15.41 3.57 13.15
C ALA A 176 -16.74 3.06 12.58
N VAL A 177 -17.16 1.87 13.03
CA VAL A 177 -18.47 1.33 12.64
C VAL A 177 -19.61 2.21 13.15
N LYS A 178 -20.55 2.53 12.25
CA LYS A 178 -21.69 3.39 12.57
C LYS A 178 -22.81 2.60 13.27
N PRO A 179 -23.57 3.22 14.20
CA PRO A 179 -24.73 2.58 14.82
C PRO A 179 -25.73 1.99 13.81
N SER A 180 -26.03 2.73 12.73
CA SER A 180 -26.92 2.25 11.66
C SER A 180 -26.38 1.04 10.89
N MET A 181 -25.06 0.83 10.85
CA MET A 181 -24.48 -0.39 10.28
C MET A 181 -24.68 -1.57 11.23
N LEU A 182 -24.51 -1.36 12.54
CA LEU A 182 -24.74 -2.38 13.56
C LEU A 182 -26.22 -2.81 13.58
N GLU A 183 -27.14 -1.85 13.56
CA GLU A 183 -28.58 -2.10 13.44
C GLU A 183 -28.92 -2.89 12.17
N ALA A 184 -28.31 -2.56 11.03
CA ALA A 184 -28.54 -3.29 9.79
C ALA A 184 -27.97 -4.73 9.82
N ILE A 185 -26.89 -4.97 10.57
CA ILE A 185 -26.36 -6.33 10.79
C ILE A 185 -27.32 -7.10 11.69
N ASP A 186 -27.78 -6.49 12.78
CA ASP A 186 -28.68 -7.10 13.76
C ASP A 186 -30.05 -7.43 13.13
N GLN A 187 -30.64 -6.52 12.35
CA GLN A 187 -31.89 -6.77 11.62
C GLN A 187 -31.79 -7.97 10.66
N LYS A 188 -30.60 -8.22 10.09
CA LYS A 188 -30.39 -9.28 9.10
C LYS A 188 -29.97 -10.62 9.72
N HIS A 189 -29.20 -10.59 10.80
CA HIS A 189 -28.53 -11.76 11.36
C HIS A 189 -28.86 -12.04 12.83
N GLY A 190 -29.59 -11.13 13.50
CA GLY A 190 -29.81 -11.13 14.94
C GLY A 190 -28.50 -11.00 15.73
N SER A 191 -28.57 -11.37 17.02
CA SER A 191 -27.39 -11.37 17.91
C SER A 191 -26.31 -12.35 17.48
N ALA A 192 -26.66 -13.38 16.70
CA ALA A 192 -25.79 -14.49 16.33
C ALA A 192 -24.51 -14.02 15.62
N MET A 193 -24.55 -12.93 14.84
CA MET A 193 -23.35 -12.39 14.21
C MET A 193 -22.36 -11.82 15.25
N ASN A 194 -22.88 -11.10 16.24
CA ASN A 194 -22.05 -10.54 17.32
C ASN A 194 -21.52 -11.63 18.24
N ASP A 195 -22.34 -12.64 18.55
CA ASP A 195 -21.96 -13.77 19.39
C ASP A 195 -20.84 -14.58 18.73
N PHE A 196 -21.00 -14.91 17.44
CA PHE A 196 -19.96 -15.55 16.64
C PHE A 196 -18.66 -14.74 16.61
N TRP A 197 -18.75 -13.41 16.48
CA TRP A 197 -17.57 -12.56 16.42
C TRP A 197 -16.81 -12.52 17.74
N LYS A 198 -17.52 -12.44 18.87
CA LYS A 198 -16.95 -12.52 20.22
C LYS A 198 -16.27 -13.86 20.46
N GLU A 199 -16.92 -14.96 20.09
CA GLU A 199 -16.35 -16.31 20.22
C GLU A 199 -15.08 -16.47 19.37
N THR A 200 -15.05 -15.89 18.17
CA THR A 200 -13.96 -16.10 17.21
C THR A 200 -12.76 -15.18 17.45
N PHE A 201 -13.00 -13.93 17.88
CA PHE A 201 -11.97 -12.88 17.94
C PHE A 201 -11.81 -12.24 19.34
N GLY A 202 -12.71 -12.51 20.29
CA GLY A 202 -12.64 -11.99 21.65
C GLY A 202 -13.20 -10.58 21.85
N TYR A 203 -13.82 -10.00 20.82
CA TYR A 203 -14.43 -8.66 20.88
C TYR A 203 -15.72 -8.59 20.04
N GLY A 204 -16.59 -7.60 20.32
CA GLY A 204 -17.87 -7.42 19.64
C GLY A 204 -17.76 -6.70 18.29
N ILE A 205 -18.82 -6.83 17.47
CA ILE A 205 -18.87 -6.19 16.15
C ILE A 205 -18.88 -4.65 16.22
N ASP A 206 -19.16 -4.08 17.38
CA ASP A 206 -19.07 -2.65 17.70
C ASP A 206 -17.63 -2.12 17.67
N GLN A 207 -16.63 -3.00 17.72
CA GLN A 207 -15.21 -2.65 17.60
C GLN A 207 -14.64 -2.91 16.21
N LEU A 208 -15.48 -3.32 15.25
CA LEU A 208 -15.09 -3.44 13.85
C LEU A 208 -14.91 -2.08 13.21
N THR A 209 -14.13 -2.07 12.14
CA THR A 209 -14.16 -0.95 11.21
C THR A 209 -15.46 -0.94 10.41
N GLN A 210 -15.85 0.23 9.89
CA GLN A 210 -16.96 0.38 8.96
C GLN A 210 -16.78 -0.50 7.71
N GLY A 211 -15.53 -0.64 7.24
CA GLY A 211 -15.18 -1.51 6.11
C GLY A 211 -15.43 -2.99 6.41
N GLU A 212 -14.98 -3.47 7.57
CA GLU A 212 -15.21 -4.85 8.01
C GLU A 212 -16.70 -5.14 8.26
N ALA A 213 -17.39 -4.26 8.99
CA ALA A 213 -18.83 -4.39 9.27
C ALA A 213 -19.67 -4.43 7.97
N GLY A 214 -19.25 -3.68 6.93
CA GLY A 214 -19.89 -3.75 5.62
C GLY A 214 -19.83 -5.14 4.98
N HIS A 215 -18.79 -5.94 5.25
CA HIS A 215 -18.69 -7.32 4.76
C HIS A 215 -19.63 -8.26 5.52
N LEU A 216 -19.75 -8.08 6.85
CA LEU A 216 -20.71 -8.82 7.66
C LEU A 216 -22.14 -8.55 7.17
N ARG A 217 -22.52 -7.28 7.02
CA ARG A 217 -23.86 -6.91 6.51
C ARG A 217 -24.17 -7.50 5.13
N LYS A 218 -23.18 -7.54 4.24
CA LYS A 218 -23.35 -8.09 2.89
C LYS A 218 -23.46 -9.62 2.88
N SER A 219 -22.97 -10.31 3.91
CA SER A 219 -23.03 -11.77 3.98
C SER A 219 -24.47 -12.27 3.92
N PRO A 220 -24.76 -13.37 3.22
CA PRO A 220 -26.10 -13.96 3.23
C PRO A 220 -26.46 -14.53 4.61
N SER A 221 -25.49 -15.05 5.38
CA SER A 221 -25.71 -15.62 6.70
C SER A 221 -24.45 -15.56 7.59
N VAL A 222 -24.62 -15.86 8.88
CA VAL A 222 -23.49 -16.06 9.81
C VAL A 222 -22.62 -17.23 9.38
N ASP A 223 -23.23 -18.35 8.95
CA ASP A 223 -22.49 -19.51 8.44
C ASP A 223 -21.65 -19.18 7.20
N ALA A 224 -22.12 -18.32 6.31
CA ALA A 224 -21.33 -17.90 5.16
C ALA A 224 -20.09 -17.09 5.58
N ILE A 225 -20.17 -16.24 6.61
CA ILE A 225 -18.99 -15.57 7.17
C ILE A 225 -18.05 -16.58 7.81
N ARG A 226 -18.59 -17.51 8.60
CA ARG A 226 -17.82 -18.57 9.27
C ARG A 226 -17.04 -19.39 8.25
N THR A 227 -17.70 -19.84 7.18
CA THR A 227 -17.07 -20.58 6.09
C THR A 227 -15.94 -19.78 5.45
N ARG A 228 -16.16 -18.51 5.09
CA ARG A 228 -15.11 -17.66 4.50
C ARG A 228 -13.90 -17.50 5.42
N ILE A 229 -14.11 -17.34 6.73
CA ILE A 229 -13.02 -17.24 7.71
C ILE A 229 -12.24 -18.56 7.79
N ILE A 230 -12.95 -19.69 7.85
CA ILE A 230 -12.32 -21.02 7.90
C ILE A 230 -11.54 -21.32 6.62
N GLU A 231 -12.13 -21.05 5.45
CA GLU A 231 -11.48 -21.25 4.15
C GLU A 231 -10.24 -20.37 4.01
N ALA A 232 -10.32 -19.09 4.38
CA ALA A 232 -9.18 -18.19 4.38
C ALA A 232 -8.07 -18.70 5.30
N ARG A 233 -8.41 -19.20 6.49
CA ARG A 233 -7.43 -19.80 7.42
C ARG A 233 -6.80 -21.06 6.85
N TYR A 234 -7.62 -21.97 6.32
CA TYR A 234 -7.17 -23.24 5.76
C TYR A 234 -6.27 -23.07 4.54
N ALA A 235 -6.57 -22.10 3.67
CA ALA A 235 -5.77 -21.79 2.48
C ALA A 235 -4.32 -21.43 2.87
N VAL A 236 -4.14 -20.67 3.95
CA VAL A 236 -2.82 -20.30 4.47
C VAL A 236 -2.06 -21.52 5.01
N PHE A 237 -2.71 -22.36 5.83
CA PHE A 237 -2.09 -23.59 6.35
C PHE A 237 -1.67 -24.55 5.23
N SER A 238 -2.55 -24.79 4.27
CA SER A 238 -2.30 -25.71 3.15
C SER A 238 -1.12 -25.27 2.29
N GLN A 239 -1.00 -23.96 2.04
CA GLN A 239 0.09 -23.41 1.23
C GLN A 239 1.41 -23.31 2.01
N ALA A 240 1.37 -23.06 3.33
CA ALA A 240 2.56 -23.16 4.18
C ALA A 240 3.14 -24.58 4.19
N HIS A 241 2.29 -25.61 4.23
CA HIS A 241 2.70 -27.01 4.09
C HIS A 241 3.28 -27.32 2.70
N ALA A 242 2.64 -26.82 1.63
CA ALA A 242 3.17 -26.98 0.27
C ALA A 242 4.56 -26.35 0.11
N ARG A 243 4.77 -25.13 0.64
CA ARG A 243 6.07 -24.42 0.59
C ARG A 243 7.17 -25.12 1.38
N LYS A 244 6.86 -25.70 2.55
CA LYS A 244 7.83 -26.54 3.28
C LYS A 244 8.24 -27.75 2.46
N SER A 245 7.28 -28.41 1.81
CA SER A 245 7.54 -29.60 0.98
C SER A 245 8.28 -29.32 -0.34
N SER A 246 8.25 -28.07 -0.83
CA SER A 246 9.01 -27.62 -2.01
C SER A 246 10.39 -27.09 -1.63
N ALA A 247 10.52 -26.39 -0.50
CA ALA A 247 11.81 -25.92 0.02
C ALA A 247 12.74 -27.09 0.42
N GLU A 248 12.18 -28.19 0.92
CA GLU A 248 12.92 -29.45 1.17
C GLU A 248 13.34 -30.15 -0.14
N ARG A 249 12.77 -29.80 -1.29
CA ARG A 249 13.03 -30.41 -2.60
C ARG A 249 14.00 -29.60 -3.48
N SER A 250 14.35 -28.38 -3.08
CA SER A 250 15.18 -27.44 -3.87
C SER A 250 16.57 -27.19 -3.27
N GLN A 251 17.03 -28.00 -2.32
CA GLN A 251 18.45 -28.05 -1.97
C GLN A 251 19.19 -28.90 -3.00
N LEU A 252 19.58 -28.31 -4.14
CA LEU A 252 20.71 -28.72 -4.98
C LEU A 252 20.99 -27.60 -6.01
N ASP A 253 22.28 -27.27 -6.15
CA ASP A 253 22.98 -26.30 -7.01
C ASP A 253 23.07 -24.82 -6.61
N PRO A 254 24.25 -24.40 -6.09
CA PRO A 254 24.82 -23.10 -6.35
C PRO A 254 26.03 -23.25 -7.30
N GLU A 255 25.81 -23.16 -8.60
CA GLU A 255 26.89 -22.84 -9.53
C GLU A 255 27.06 -21.31 -9.53
N GLN A 256 27.96 -20.81 -8.68
CA GLN A 256 28.39 -19.41 -8.68
C GLN A 256 29.23 -19.15 -9.92
N THR A 257 28.70 -18.42 -10.89
CA THR A 257 29.51 -17.75 -11.90
C THR A 257 29.86 -16.36 -11.39
N GLU A 258 31.09 -16.17 -10.90
CA GLU A 258 31.70 -14.85 -10.71
C GLU A 258 31.75 -14.14 -12.07
N ARG A 259 30.80 -13.23 -12.31
CA ARG A 259 30.98 -12.18 -13.30
C ARG A 259 31.68 -11.02 -12.60
N VAL A 260 32.90 -10.74 -13.04
CA VAL A 260 33.64 -9.51 -12.72
C VAL A 260 32.72 -8.33 -13.00
N THR A 261 32.25 -7.67 -11.95
CA THR A 261 31.48 -6.44 -12.06
C THR A 261 32.48 -5.29 -12.19
N PRO A 262 32.33 -4.37 -13.15
CA PRO A 262 33.11 -3.15 -13.15
C PRO A 262 32.88 -2.43 -11.81
N GLU A 263 33.94 -1.88 -11.23
CA GLU A 263 33.90 -1.24 -9.92
C GLU A 263 33.03 0.02 -10.02
N ILE A 264 31.75 -0.09 -9.62
CA ILE A 264 30.80 1.02 -9.68
C ILE A 264 31.25 2.10 -8.69
N PRO A 265 31.44 3.36 -9.13
CA PRO A 265 31.80 4.45 -8.23
C PRO A 265 30.82 4.56 -7.06
N ARG A 266 31.35 4.72 -5.85
CA ARG A 266 30.54 4.79 -4.62
C ARG A 266 29.37 5.79 -4.71
N PRO A 267 29.50 6.99 -5.30
CA PRO A 267 28.38 7.93 -5.43
C PRO A 267 27.24 7.44 -6.35
N LEU A 268 27.53 6.52 -7.29
CA LEU A 268 26.57 5.97 -8.25
C LEU A 268 25.92 4.66 -7.79
N ALA A 269 26.44 4.05 -6.72
CA ALA A 269 26.07 2.70 -6.30
C ALA A 269 24.56 2.53 -6.02
N SER A 270 23.92 3.51 -5.38
CA SER A 270 22.47 3.44 -5.07
C SER A 270 21.60 3.44 -6.32
N TYR A 271 21.96 4.22 -7.36
CA TYR A 271 21.23 4.28 -8.63
C TYR A 271 21.30 2.96 -9.39
N HIS A 272 22.49 2.37 -9.51
CA HIS A 272 22.65 1.05 -10.12
C HIS A 272 21.93 -0.05 -9.33
N GLN A 273 21.99 -0.01 -8.00
CA GLN A 273 21.30 -0.98 -7.16
C GLN A 273 19.79 -0.89 -7.31
N ALA A 274 19.22 0.33 -7.36
CA ALA A 274 17.80 0.56 -7.57
C ALA A 274 17.34 0.02 -8.93
N LEU A 275 18.07 0.33 -10.01
CA LEU A 275 17.74 -0.16 -11.35
C LEU A 275 17.78 -1.70 -11.43
N LYS A 276 18.84 -2.31 -10.89
CA LYS A 276 18.98 -3.77 -10.84
C LYS A 276 17.84 -4.44 -10.05
N LYS A 277 17.42 -3.85 -8.92
CA LYS A 277 16.28 -4.36 -8.14
C LYS A 277 14.98 -4.32 -8.96
N LEU A 278 14.71 -3.22 -9.66
CA LEU A 278 13.52 -3.06 -10.50
C LEU A 278 13.48 -4.08 -11.67
N GLU A 279 14.64 -4.35 -12.28
CA GLU A 279 14.76 -5.36 -13.34
C GLU A 279 14.49 -6.77 -12.81
N ILE A 280 15.06 -7.14 -11.65
CA ILE A 280 14.89 -8.46 -11.03
C ILE A 280 13.41 -8.74 -10.73
N ILE A 281 12.67 -7.74 -10.23
CA ILE A 281 11.27 -7.90 -9.86
C ILE A 281 10.30 -7.66 -11.03
N SER A 282 10.81 -7.42 -12.24
CA SER A 282 9.98 -7.09 -13.42
C SER A 282 8.99 -5.95 -13.15
N ALA A 283 9.49 -4.86 -12.55
CA ALA A 283 8.67 -3.71 -12.20
C ALA A 283 8.01 -3.05 -13.43
N PRO A 284 6.94 -2.26 -13.24
CA PRO A 284 6.29 -1.54 -14.33
C PRO A 284 7.26 -0.66 -15.13
N ARG A 285 7.03 -0.56 -16.45
CA ARG A 285 7.91 0.17 -17.38
C ARG A 285 8.22 1.61 -16.94
N HIS A 286 7.24 2.31 -16.38
CA HIS A 286 7.41 3.69 -15.93
C HIS A 286 8.38 3.82 -14.75
N GLU A 287 8.40 2.84 -13.83
CA GLU A 287 9.34 2.81 -12.70
C GLU A 287 10.78 2.57 -13.20
N VAL A 288 10.94 1.61 -14.13
CA VAL A 288 12.24 1.29 -14.73
C VAL A 288 12.80 2.49 -15.50
N LEU A 289 11.97 3.18 -16.28
CA LEU A 289 12.40 4.34 -17.06
C LEU A 289 12.87 5.50 -16.18
N VAL A 290 12.14 5.81 -15.10
CA VAL A 290 12.58 6.85 -14.16
C VAL A 290 13.90 6.47 -13.49
N ALA A 291 14.09 5.20 -13.13
CA ALA A 291 15.36 4.75 -12.57
C ALA A 291 16.53 4.87 -13.58
N GLN A 292 16.29 4.63 -14.86
CA GLN A 292 17.28 4.84 -15.93
C GLN A 292 17.65 6.32 -16.08
N CYS A 293 16.66 7.23 -16.08
CA CYS A 293 16.91 8.68 -16.10
C CYS A 293 17.71 9.13 -14.86
N LYS A 294 17.32 8.66 -13.65
CA LYS A 294 18.05 8.98 -12.41
C LYS A 294 19.53 8.56 -12.51
N LEU A 295 19.82 7.37 -13.05
CA LEU A 295 21.19 6.90 -13.24
C LEU A 295 21.96 7.75 -14.26
N ALA A 296 21.37 8.06 -15.42
CA ALA A 296 22.02 8.86 -16.45
C ALA A 296 22.41 10.27 -15.97
N ILE A 297 21.50 10.95 -15.26
CA ILE A 297 21.75 12.27 -14.68
C ILE A 297 22.81 12.18 -13.56
N ALA A 298 22.74 11.15 -12.72
CA ALA A 298 23.75 10.93 -11.69
C ALA A 298 25.15 10.71 -12.28
N GLU A 299 25.26 9.96 -13.39
CA GLU A 299 26.51 9.78 -14.13
C GLU A 299 27.04 11.10 -14.69
N GLU A 300 26.19 11.96 -15.24
CA GLU A 300 26.58 13.31 -15.68
C GLU A 300 27.10 14.17 -14.52
N PHE A 301 26.42 14.13 -13.37
CA PHE A 301 26.82 14.89 -12.19
C PHE A 301 28.13 14.35 -11.61
N TYR A 302 28.34 13.04 -11.63
CA TYR A 302 29.60 12.42 -11.22
C TYR A 302 30.74 12.83 -12.16
N ASN A 303 30.53 12.74 -13.47
CA ASN A 303 31.53 13.10 -14.48
C ASN A 303 31.90 14.59 -14.47
N SER A 304 30.97 15.46 -14.05
CA SER A 304 31.21 16.89 -13.84
C SER A 304 31.77 17.24 -12.46
N GLY A 305 31.95 16.26 -11.57
CA GLY A 305 32.45 16.45 -10.21
C GLY A 305 31.43 17.03 -9.22
N ARG A 306 30.16 17.13 -9.60
CA ARG A 306 29.06 17.61 -8.75
C ARG A 306 28.54 16.53 -7.79
N LEU A 307 28.71 15.27 -8.13
CA LEU A 307 28.30 14.13 -7.31
C LEU A 307 29.53 13.41 -6.75
N ASP A 308 30.03 13.88 -5.61
CA ASP A 308 31.22 13.35 -4.93
C ASP A 308 30.87 12.37 -3.79
N VAL A 309 29.67 12.50 -3.22
CA VAL A 309 29.15 11.65 -2.15
C VAL A 309 27.78 11.05 -2.52
N PRO A 310 27.45 9.84 -2.03
CA PRO A 310 26.11 9.29 -2.21
C PRO A 310 25.01 10.24 -1.71
N GLY A 311 24.00 10.47 -2.54
CA GLY A 311 22.82 11.27 -2.19
C GLY A 311 22.97 12.79 -2.37
N ALA A 312 24.17 13.31 -2.69
CA ALA A 312 24.32 14.70 -3.11
C ALA A 312 23.45 15.00 -4.35
N HIS A 313 22.87 16.19 -4.40
CA HIS A 313 21.95 16.61 -5.46
C HIS A 313 20.74 15.69 -5.70
N SER A 314 20.40 14.80 -4.76
CA SER A 314 19.30 13.84 -4.94
C SER A 314 17.97 14.49 -5.31
N ALA A 315 17.60 15.61 -4.69
CA ALA A 315 16.38 16.34 -5.04
C ALA A 315 16.37 16.81 -6.52
N GLU A 316 17.47 17.40 -6.96
CA GLU A 316 17.63 17.90 -8.34
C GLU A 316 17.62 16.75 -9.35
N ILE A 317 18.37 15.68 -9.07
CA ILE A 317 18.41 14.47 -9.92
C ILE A 317 17.03 13.84 -10.05
N ARG A 318 16.27 13.76 -8.95
CA ARG A 318 14.92 13.19 -8.95
C ARG A 318 13.94 14.00 -9.78
N GLU A 319 13.95 15.32 -9.63
CA GLU A 319 13.05 16.21 -10.35
C GLU A 319 13.30 16.14 -11.86
N GLN A 320 14.57 16.29 -12.27
CA GLN A 320 14.98 16.18 -13.68
C GLN A 320 14.64 14.79 -14.27
N ALA A 321 14.95 13.72 -13.54
CA ALA A 321 14.66 12.37 -14.01
C ALA A 321 13.16 12.10 -14.21
N HIS A 322 12.31 12.69 -13.36
CA HIS A 322 10.87 12.56 -13.49
C HIS A 322 10.36 13.27 -14.74
N GLU A 323 10.81 14.49 -14.99
CA GLU A 323 10.45 15.27 -16.18
C GLU A 323 10.91 14.59 -17.47
N GLU A 324 12.17 14.13 -17.53
CA GLU A 324 12.70 13.42 -18.69
C GLU A 324 11.94 12.13 -18.98
N ALA A 325 11.65 11.33 -17.94
CA ALA A 325 10.90 10.09 -18.11
C ALA A 325 9.48 10.36 -18.61
N LEU A 326 8.81 11.43 -18.16
CA LEU A 326 7.50 11.84 -18.66
C LEU A 326 7.56 12.19 -20.15
N LEU A 327 8.58 12.91 -20.60
CA LEU A 327 8.78 13.25 -22.01
C LEU A 327 9.00 11.98 -22.87
N LEU A 328 9.83 11.06 -22.41
CA LEU A 328 10.11 9.78 -23.10
C LEU A 328 8.86 8.88 -23.17
N MET A 329 8.05 8.84 -22.11
CA MET A 329 6.77 8.13 -22.12
C MET A 329 5.77 8.73 -23.10
N ALA A 330 5.69 10.07 -23.18
CA ALA A 330 4.82 10.75 -24.14
C ALA A 330 5.23 10.49 -25.60
N GLN A 331 6.53 10.46 -25.90
CA GLN A 331 7.06 10.19 -27.24
C GLN A 331 6.81 8.75 -27.70
N SER A 332 7.02 7.77 -26.81
CA SER A 332 6.75 6.35 -27.11
C SER A 332 5.25 6.00 -27.24
N GLY A 333 4.37 6.82 -26.66
CA GLY A 333 2.92 6.77 -26.89
C GLY A 333 2.49 7.28 -28.26
N HIS A 334 3.28 8.16 -28.89
CA HIS A 334 3.00 8.67 -30.24
C HIS A 334 3.50 7.73 -31.36
N GLU A 335 4.61 7.01 -31.16
CA GLU A 335 5.13 6.05 -32.15
C GLU A 335 4.22 4.82 -32.36
N SER A 336 3.40 4.47 -31.36
CA SER A 336 2.40 3.40 -31.48
C SER A 336 1.12 3.82 -32.23
N ALA A 337 0.95 5.12 -32.50
CA ALA A 337 -0.22 5.67 -33.21
C ALA A 337 0.03 6.00 -34.70
N VAL A 338 1.26 5.80 -35.21
CA VAL A 338 1.59 6.06 -36.61
C VAL A 338 2.15 4.80 -37.27
N SER A 339 1.24 3.97 -37.81
CA SER A 339 1.59 2.97 -38.84
C SER A 339 1.00 3.40 -40.18
N PRO A 340 1.79 3.50 -41.26
CA PRO A 340 1.29 3.89 -42.57
C PRO A 340 0.55 2.74 -43.24
N LEU A 341 -0.76 2.90 -43.45
CA LEU A 341 -1.55 2.01 -44.31
C LEU A 341 -1.10 2.15 -45.77
N SER A 342 -0.23 1.24 -46.21
CA SER A 342 -0.14 0.84 -47.62
C SER A 342 -0.69 -0.58 -47.72
N LYS A 343 -1.90 -0.76 -48.25
CA LYS A 343 -2.40 -2.07 -48.71
C LYS A 343 -2.69 -2.03 -50.22
N PRO A 344 -2.36 -3.09 -50.98
CA PRO A 344 -2.55 -3.14 -52.43
C PRO A 344 -4.01 -3.39 -52.80
N LYS A 345 -4.42 -2.82 -53.94
CA LYS A 345 -5.72 -3.07 -54.60
C LYS A 345 -5.85 -4.54 -54.98
N GLN A 346 -6.96 -5.17 -54.59
CA GLN A 346 -7.50 -6.34 -55.28
C GLN A 346 -9.01 -6.18 -55.53
N ARG A 347 -9.39 -6.64 -56.73
CA ARG A 347 -10.68 -6.57 -57.42
C ARG A 347 -11.88 -6.94 -56.56
N ILE A 348 -12.99 -6.22 -56.76
CA ILE A 348 -14.34 -6.65 -56.37
C ILE A 348 -15.16 -6.78 -57.64
N ASP A 349 -15.66 -7.99 -57.90
CA ASP A 349 -16.66 -8.27 -58.92
C ASP A 349 -18.06 -7.87 -58.43
N ASN A 350 -18.82 -7.28 -59.34
CA ASN A 350 -20.19 -6.80 -59.16
C ASN A 350 -21.19 -7.93 -58.97
N VAL A 351 -22.08 -7.82 -57.97
CA VAL A 351 -23.45 -8.36 -58.05
C VAL A 351 -24.45 -7.34 -57.47
N ILE A 352 -25.54 -7.17 -58.20
CA ILE A 352 -26.51 -6.07 -58.19
C ILE A 352 -27.83 -6.49 -57.52
N LYS A 353 -28.45 -5.53 -56.79
CA LYS A 353 -29.89 -5.37 -56.41
C LYS A 353 -30.48 -6.37 -55.39
N LYS A 354 -31.34 -5.98 -54.45
CA LYS A 354 -32.59 -5.23 -54.61
C LYS A 354 -33.02 -4.57 -53.28
N GLN A 355 -33.57 -3.36 -53.39
CA GLN A 355 -34.28 -2.62 -52.34
C GLN A 355 -35.67 -3.22 -52.06
N THR A 356 -36.11 -3.13 -50.80
CA THR A 356 -37.53 -3.12 -50.40
C THR A 356 -37.72 -2.08 -49.30
N GLY A 357 -38.67 -1.18 -49.51
CA GLY A 357 -38.95 0.01 -48.69
C GLY A 357 -39.70 -0.25 -47.36
N PRO A 358 -40.15 0.83 -46.70
CA PRO A 358 -40.51 0.83 -45.28
C PRO A 358 -41.95 0.35 -45.04
N LYS A 359 -42.20 -0.26 -43.88
CA LYS A 359 -43.56 -0.52 -43.35
C LYS A 359 -43.88 0.44 -42.20
N LEU A 360 -45.07 1.04 -42.30
CA LEU A 360 -45.72 1.94 -41.36
C LEU A 360 -46.15 1.26 -40.06
N ASP A 361 -46.36 2.12 -39.05
CA ASP A 361 -46.92 1.92 -37.70
C ASP A 361 -48.22 1.10 -37.62
N MET A 362 -48.32 0.29 -36.56
CA MET A 362 -49.36 0.37 -35.52
C MET A 362 -48.79 -0.07 -34.17
#